data_AF-W6KK98-F1
#
_entry.id   AF-W6KK98-F1
#
_cell.length_a   1.000
_cell.length_b   1.000
_cell.length_c   1.000
_cell.angle_alpha   90.00
_cell.angle_beta   90.00
_cell.angle_gamma   90.00
#
_symmetry.space_group_name_H-M   'P 1'
#
loop_
_entity.id
_entity.type
_entity.pdbx_description
1 polymer ?
#
loop_
_entity_poly.entity_id
_entity_poly.type
_entity_poly.pdbx_seq_one_letter_code
_entity_poly.pdbx_strand_id
1 'polypeptide(L)'
;MADIGPKMPWPVWLKLHSKAILQALPVAFLIVVEARDMYYRATWNVLPVPPSKFQTGDVIVLCNRWYTLPAWSQKLYSLLSKVLLKCAWDDVGFVVMRANGEPHLVYCDFSGVHEEPLGSFLNSRRPRGAAVRKLNLGEGTQPPSTDIANIFMVEVMKNKPQPWYLFSASMRNGPEHKYYEFCVSMNKQRCKIRDMTHRSQSQQAIKNQVERLHEMEVMRDYLATSVERDTKFHLFNGSLVASFLATYGFLDRVLPPPSRYVPQDFARDMPFTGTTSLDEPVVFFKT
;
A
#
# COMPACT_ATOMS: atom_id res chain seq x y z
N MET A 1 17.58 -52.10 -27.72
CA MET A 1 16.11 -52.04 -27.64
C MET A 1 15.69 -50.70 -28.21
N ALA A 2 15.00 -50.72 -29.35
CA ALA A 2 14.64 -49.53 -30.10
C ALA A 2 13.37 -48.90 -29.51
N ASP A 3 13.39 -47.59 -29.28
CA ASP A 3 12.21 -46.78 -28.97
C ASP A 3 11.26 -46.76 -30.18
N ILE A 4 10.41 -47.79 -30.29
CA ILE A 4 9.33 -47.88 -31.27
C ILE A 4 8.09 -47.22 -30.65
N GLY A 5 8.12 -45.89 -30.58
CA GLY A 5 6.96 -45.07 -30.25
C GLY A 5 6.80 -43.97 -31.30
N PRO A 6 5.56 -43.56 -31.66
CA PRO A 6 5.35 -42.45 -32.57
C PRO A 6 5.97 -41.18 -31.97
N LYS A 7 7.07 -40.69 -32.56
CA LYS A 7 7.70 -39.43 -32.16
C LYS A 7 6.92 -38.27 -32.79
N MET A 8 6.18 -37.54 -31.96
CA MET A 8 5.52 -36.32 -32.39
C MET A 8 6.59 -35.32 -32.87
N PRO A 9 6.44 -34.71 -34.06
CA PRO A 9 7.38 -33.69 -34.53
C PRO A 9 7.45 -32.55 -33.52
N TRP A 10 8.67 -32.07 -33.24
CA TRP A 10 8.90 -30.99 -32.27
C TRP A 10 7.99 -29.75 -32.47
N PRO A 11 7.69 -29.28 -33.70
CA PRO A 11 6.78 -28.16 -33.90
C PRO A 11 5.34 -28.45 -33.47
N VAL A 12 4.87 -29.69 -33.65
CA VAL A 12 3.53 -30.13 -33.27
C VAL A 12 3.45 -30.28 -31.75
N TRP A 13 4.50 -30.85 -31.14
CA TRP A 13 4.65 -30.96 -29.70
C TRP A 13 4.64 -29.57 -29.03
N LEU A 14 5.47 -28.64 -29.53
CA LEU A 14 5.52 -27.26 -29.05
C LEU A 14 4.15 -26.59 -29.15
N LYS A 15 3.49 -26.66 -30.32
CA LYS A 15 2.17 -26.06 -30.54
C LYS A 15 1.11 -26.59 -29.57
N LEU A 16 1.10 -27.90 -29.34
CA LEU A 16 0.16 -28.56 -28.44
C LEU A 16 0.41 -28.15 -26.98
N HIS A 17 1.66 -28.15 -26.53
CA HIS A 17 2.02 -27.71 -25.19
C HIS A 17 1.79 -26.21 -24.97
N SER A 18 2.12 -25.35 -25.93
CA SER A 18 1.82 -23.92 -25.85
C SER A 18 0.32 -23.67 -25.75
N LYS A 19 -0.51 -24.39 -26.52
CA LYS A 19 -1.98 -24.30 -26.42
C LYS A 19 -2.47 -24.74 -25.04
N ALA A 20 -1.97 -25.86 -24.54
CA ALA A 20 -2.33 -26.37 -23.21
C ALA A 20 -1.93 -25.39 -22.10
N ILE A 21 -0.73 -24.81 -22.17
CA ILE A 21 -0.26 -23.79 -21.21
C ILE A 21 -1.14 -22.55 -21.28
N LEU A 22 -1.46 -22.04 -22.48
CA LEU A 22 -2.32 -20.86 -22.65
C LEU A 22 -3.74 -21.07 -22.12
N GLN A 23 -4.23 -22.32 -22.09
CA GLN A 23 -5.53 -22.67 -21.51
C GLN A 23 -5.44 -22.86 -19.98
N ALA A 24 -4.39 -23.50 -19.49
CA ALA A 24 -4.21 -23.78 -18.07
C ALA A 24 -3.82 -22.55 -17.26
N LEU A 25 -3.05 -21.63 -17.84
CA LEU A 25 -2.49 -20.48 -17.13
C LEU A 25 -3.57 -19.54 -16.59
N PRO A 26 -4.61 -19.12 -17.35
CA PRO A 26 -5.70 -18.30 -16.79
C PRO A 26 -6.42 -18.97 -15.62
N VAL A 27 -6.67 -20.28 -15.72
CA VAL A 27 -7.34 -21.04 -14.65
C VAL A 27 -6.46 -21.10 -13.40
N ALA A 28 -5.17 -21.39 -13.56
CA ALA A 28 -4.21 -21.39 -12.46
C ALA A 28 -4.13 -20.00 -11.79
N PHE A 29 -4.10 -18.92 -12.58
CA PHE A 29 -4.12 -17.55 -12.06
C PHE A 29 -5.36 -17.28 -11.20
N LEU A 30 -6.55 -17.64 -11.70
CA LEU A 30 -7.81 -17.45 -10.97
C LEU A 30 -7.83 -18.26 -9.67
N ILE A 31 -7.39 -19.52 -9.70
CA ILE A 31 -7.30 -20.36 -8.49
C ILE A 31 -6.39 -19.71 -7.45
N VAL A 32 -5.21 -19.22 -7.86
CA VAL A 32 -4.26 -18.58 -6.95
C VAL A 32 -4.84 -17.31 -6.32
N VAL A 33 -5.49 -16.45 -7.12
CA VAL A 33 -6.12 -15.22 -6.60
C VAL A 33 -7.23 -15.56 -5.62
N GLU A 34 -8.17 -16.42 -6.02
CA GLU A 34 -9.35 -16.74 -5.20
C GLU A 34 -8.98 -17.50 -3.93
N ALA A 35 -8.08 -18.49 -4.02
CA ALA A 35 -7.63 -19.24 -2.85
C ALA A 35 -6.91 -18.35 -1.84
N ARG A 36 -6.05 -17.43 -2.32
CA ARG A 36 -5.36 -16.47 -1.46
C ARG A 36 -6.34 -15.53 -0.78
N ASP A 37 -7.27 -14.96 -1.54
CA ASP A 37 -8.31 -14.08 -1.02
C ASP A 37 -9.20 -14.78 0.03
N MET A 38 -9.56 -16.04 -0.21
CA MET A 38 -10.32 -16.86 0.76
C MET A 38 -9.53 -17.11 2.03
N TYR A 39 -8.25 -17.47 1.90
CA TYR A 39 -7.37 -17.72 3.02
C TYR A 39 -7.21 -16.47 3.90
N TYR A 40 -6.88 -15.32 3.31
CA TYR A 40 -6.72 -14.08 4.09
C TYR A 40 -8.03 -13.63 4.75
N ARG A 41 -9.16 -13.81 4.07
CA ARG A 41 -10.47 -13.52 4.69
C ARG A 41 -10.72 -14.39 5.92
N ALA A 42 -10.34 -15.66 5.87
CA ALA A 42 -10.53 -16.59 6.99
C ALA A 42 -9.66 -16.23 8.21
N THR A 43 -8.56 -15.49 8.03
CA THR A 43 -7.67 -15.09 9.14
C THR A 43 -7.98 -13.72 9.72
N TRP A 44 -8.88 -12.94 9.12
CA TRP A 44 -9.18 -11.59 9.58
C TRP A 44 -10.16 -11.57 10.75
N ASN A 45 -9.78 -10.87 11.81
CA ASN A 45 -10.71 -10.50 12.86
C ASN A 45 -11.45 -9.23 12.45
N VAL A 46 -12.75 -9.37 12.14
CA VAL A 46 -13.59 -8.25 11.70
C VAL A 46 -14.15 -7.53 12.91
N LEU A 47 -13.93 -6.23 12.99
CA LEU A 47 -14.48 -5.37 14.04
C LEU A 47 -15.39 -4.30 13.43
N PRO A 48 -16.54 -3.99 14.06
CA PRO A 48 -17.36 -2.87 13.64
C PRO A 48 -16.63 -1.56 13.96
N VAL A 49 -16.51 -0.68 12.96
CA VAL A 49 -15.91 0.65 13.11
C VAL A 49 -16.98 1.70 12.80
N PRO A 50 -17.50 2.44 13.80
CA PRO A 50 -18.46 3.49 13.55
C PRO A 50 -17.80 4.66 12.79
N PRO A 51 -18.57 5.42 11.99
CA PRO A 51 -18.06 6.58 11.24
C PRO A 51 -17.28 7.60 12.09
N SER A 52 -17.67 7.78 13.35
CA SER A 52 -17.02 8.69 14.30
C SER A 52 -15.60 8.28 14.71
N LYS A 53 -15.17 7.05 14.44
CA LYS A 53 -13.82 6.58 14.74
C LYS A 53 -12.81 6.87 13.64
N PHE A 54 -13.24 7.34 12.47
CA PHE A 54 -12.37 7.73 11.38
C PHE A 54 -11.88 9.17 11.56
N GLN A 55 -10.68 9.44 11.06
CA GLN A 55 -10.05 10.75 11.06
C GLN A 55 -9.44 11.06 9.69
N THR A 56 -9.29 12.36 9.38
CA THR A 56 -8.61 12.78 8.15
C THR A 56 -7.17 12.29 8.16
N GLY A 57 -6.78 11.57 7.11
CA GLY A 57 -5.47 10.95 6.97
C GLY A 57 -5.37 9.50 7.41
N ASP A 58 -6.44 8.93 7.99
CA ASP A 58 -6.53 7.48 8.12
C ASP A 58 -6.41 6.82 6.74
N VAL A 59 -5.71 5.70 6.67
CA VAL A 59 -5.48 4.99 5.41
C VAL A 59 -6.40 3.77 5.36
N ILE A 60 -7.11 3.59 4.26
CA ILE A 60 -7.93 2.41 4.02
C ILE A 60 -7.26 1.57 2.95
N VAL A 61 -6.89 0.35 3.33
CA VAL A 61 -6.39 -0.66 2.41
C VAL A 61 -7.54 -1.59 2.04
N LEU A 62 -7.66 -1.89 0.75
CA LEU A 62 -8.78 -2.61 0.18
C LEU A 62 -8.31 -3.91 -0.46
N CYS A 63 -9.07 -4.97 -0.20
CA CYS A 63 -9.00 -6.21 -0.94
C CYS A 63 -10.21 -6.25 -1.85
N ASN A 64 -10.03 -5.84 -3.10
CA ASN A 64 -11.13 -5.75 -4.05
C ASN A 64 -11.58 -7.13 -4.47
N ARG A 65 -12.89 -7.27 -4.66
CA ARG A 65 -13.44 -8.41 -5.37
C ARG A 65 -13.34 -8.10 -6.86
N TRP A 66 -12.31 -8.64 -7.52
CA TRP A 66 -11.94 -8.22 -8.88
C TRP A 66 -13.12 -8.20 -9.87
N TYR A 67 -14.06 -9.15 -9.77
CA TYR A 67 -15.20 -9.24 -10.69
C TYR A 67 -16.33 -8.24 -10.42
N THR A 68 -16.37 -7.57 -9.25
CA THR A 68 -17.34 -6.50 -8.97
C THR A 68 -16.84 -5.12 -9.36
N LEU A 69 -15.59 -5.01 -9.83
CA LEU A 69 -15.06 -3.74 -10.32
C LEU A 69 -15.76 -3.30 -11.61
N PRO A 70 -16.02 -2.00 -11.79
CA PRO A 70 -16.87 -1.48 -12.87
C PRO A 70 -16.28 -1.67 -14.27
N ALA A 71 -14.96 -1.55 -14.44
CA ALA A 71 -14.31 -1.58 -15.74
C ALA A 71 -13.36 -2.77 -15.90
N TRP A 72 -13.27 -3.34 -17.11
CA TRP A 72 -12.36 -4.48 -17.41
C TRP A 72 -10.88 -4.19 -17.10
N SER A 73 -10.43 -2.95 -17.31
CA SER A 73 -9.08 -2.52 -16.93
C SER A 73 -8.84 -2.66 -15.43
N GLN A 74 -9.83 -2.30 -14.61
CA GLN A 74 -9.77 -2.44 -13.15
C GLN A 74 -9.82 -3.90 -12.72
N LYS A 75 -10.66 -4.73 -13.37
CA LYS A 75 -10.72 -6.18 -13.15
C LYS A 75 -9.36 -6.83 -13.39
N LEU A 76 -8.76 -6.54 -14.55
CA LEU A 76 -7.46 -7.08 -14.94
C LEU A 76 -6.34 -6.58 -14.01
N TYR A 77 -6.35 -5.29 -13.66
CA TYR A 77 -5.41 -4.69 -12.72
C TYR A 77 -5.45 -5.39 -11.36
N SER A 78 -6.64 -5.58 -10.78
CA SER A 78 -6.85 -6.26 -9.50
C SER A 78 -6.37 -7.71 -9.52
N LEU A 79 -6.66 -8.45 -10.60
CA LEU A 79 -6.16 -9.82 -10.77
C LEU A 79 -4.62 -9.86 -10.82
N LEU A 80 -4.02 -9.02 -11.68
CA LEU A 80 -2.57 -9.02 -11.88
C LEU A 80 -1.81 -8.54 -10.64
N SER A 81 -2.30 -7.49 -9.97
CA SER A 81 -1.68 -6.99 -8.74
C SER A 81 -1.68 -8.06 -7.64
N LYS A 82 -2.79 -8.79 -7.45
CA LYS A 82 -2.88 -9.86 -6.45
C LYS A 82 -1.95 -11.05 -6.73
N VAL A 83 -1.78 -11.42 -8.00
CA VAL A 83 -0.87 -12.52 -8.37
C VAL A 83 0.57 -12.07 -8.28
N LEU A 84 0.94 -11.01 -8.99
CA LEU A 84 2.33 -10.59 -9.16
C LEU A 84 2.92 -10.06 -7.85
N LEU A 85 2.14 -9.28 -7.11
CA LEU A 85 2.62 -8.71 -5.85
C LEU A 85 2.41 -9.65 -4.66
N LYS A 86 1.83 -10.83 -4.87
CA LYS A 86 1.61 -11.88 -3.86
C LYS A 86 0.87 -11.42 -2.58
N CYS A 87 -0.06 -10.47 -2.69
CA CYS A 87 -0.85 -9.96 -1.56
C CYS A 87 -2.33 -9.82 -1.93
N ALA A 88 -3.21 -9.91 -0.94
CA ALA A 88 -4.64 -9.67 -1.12
C ALA A 88 -5.01 -8.19 -1.17
N TRP A 89 -4.17 -7.31 -0.59
CA TRP A 89 -4.34 -5.87 -0.59
C TRP A 89 -3.84 -5.28 -1.91
N ASP A 90 -4.78 -4.93 -2.78
CA ASP A 90 -4.51 -4.50 -4.15
C ASP A 90 -4.86 -3.04 -4.44
N ASP A 91 -5.47 -2.36 -3.48
CA ASP A 91 -5.93 -1.00 -3.61
C ASP A 91 -5.83 -0.25 -2.26
N VAL A 92 -5.74 1.07 -2.30
CA VAL A 92 -5.53 1.91 -1.12
C VAL A 92 -6.05 3.33 -1.38
N GLY A 93 -6.60 3.95 -0.33
CA GLY A 93 -6.99 5.35 -0.32
C GLY A 93 -6.81 5.94 1.07
N PHE A 94 -7.03 7.25 1.20
CA PHE A 94 -7.02 7.94 2.49
C PHE A 94 -8.39 8.54 2.79
N VAL A 95 -8.68 8.71 4.07
CA VAL A 95 -9.95 9.25 4.55
C VAL A 95 -9.84 10.77 4.67
N VAL A 96 -10.90 11.46 4.26
CA VAL A 96 -11.14 12.87 4.57
C VAL A 96 -12.46 12.98 5.32
N MET A 97 -12.43 13.56 6.52
CA MET A 97 -13.65 13.84 7.27
C MET A 97 -14.28 15.13 6.74
N ARG A 98 -15.54 15.04 6.31
CA ARG A 98 -16.32 16.20 5.86
C ARG A 98 -17.08 16.84 7.02
N ALA A 99 -17.52 18.09 6.82
CA ALA A 99 -18.18 18.90 7.86
C ALA A 99 -19.47 18.26 8.40
N ASN A 100 -20.12 17.39 7.62
CA ASN A 100 -21.28 16.59 8.03
C ASN A 100 -20.91 15.40 8.95
N GLY A 101 -19.63 15.23 9.31
CA GLY A 101 -19.14 14.12 10.12
C GLY A 101 -19.03 12.79 9.36
N GLU A 102 -19.20 12.81 8.03
CA GLU A 102 -19.13 11.61 7.20
C GLU A 102 -17.69 11.36 6.70
N PRO A 103 -17.17 10.12 6.81
CA PRO A 103 -15.88 9.77 6.25
C PRO A 103 -16.00 9.58 4.74
N HIS A 104 -15.21 10.35 3.99
CA HIS A 104 -15.05 10.20 2.55
C HIS A 104 -13.75 9.49 2.23
N LEU A 105 -13.77 8.55 1.29
CA LEU A 105 -12.59 7.88 0.79
C LEU A 105 -12.10 8.60 -0.47
N VAL A 106 -10.84 9.03 -0.44
CA VAL A 106 -10.13 9.56 -1.61
C VAL A 106 -9.25 8.45 -2.17
N TYR A 107 -9.45 8.13 -3.45
CA TYR A 107 -8.76 7.03 -4.12
C TYR A 107 -8.43 7.40 -5.57
N CYS A 108 -7.51 6.66 -6.18
CA CYS A 108 -7.17 6.80 -7.60
C CYS A 108 -7.63 5.55 -8.35
N ASP A 109 -8.11 5.72 -9.58
CA ASP A 109 -8.31 4.62 -10.51
C ASP A 109 -7.85 5.01 -11.94
N PHE A 110 -8.34 4.30 -12.95
CA PHE A 110 -7.98 4.53 -14.36
C PHE A 110 -8.55 5.83 -14.93
N SER A 111 -9.61 6.39 -14.36
CA SER A 111 -10.22 7.64 -14.83
C SER A 111 -9.72 8.87 -14.08
N GLY A 112 -9.14 8.69 -12.88
CA GLY A 112 -8.48 9.77 -12.15
C GLY A 112 -8.56 9.59 -10.63
N VAL A 113 -8.46 10.71 -9.92
CA VAL A 113 -8.69 10.78 -8.48
C VAL A 113 -10.16 11.06 -8.21
N HIS A 114 -10.75 10.28 -7.30
CA HIS A 114 -12.14 10.37 -6.92
C HIS A 114 -12.25 10.52 -5.42
N GLU A 115 -13.36 11.12 -5.00
CA GLU A 115 -13.77 11.20 -3.61
C GLU A 115 -15.22 10.76 -3.51
N GLU A 116 -15.49 9.77 -2.66
CA GLU A 116 -16.84 9.26 -2.42
C GLU A 116 -17.07 9.00 -0.94
N PRO A 117 -18.31 9.13 -0.43
CA PRO A 117 -18.63 8.67 0.91
C PRO A 117 -18.25 7.20 1.09
N LEU A 118 -17.53 6.89 2.17
CA LEU A 118 -16.97 5.54 2.39
C LEU A 118 -18.06 4.47 2.37
N GLY A 119 -19.23 4.76 2.97
CA GLY A 119 -20.37 3.85 2.95
C GLY A 119 -20.87 3.54 1.54
N SER A 120 -20.98 4.56 0.68
CA SER A 120 -21.40 4.42 -0.72
C SER A 120 -20.37 3.62 -1.53
N PHE A 121 -19.09 3.92 -1.37
CA PHE A 121 -18.00 3.19 -2.02
C PHE A 121 -17.99 1.69 -1.66
N LEU A 122 -18.14 1.37 -0.38
CA LEU A 122 -18.16 -0.02 0.08
C LEU A 122 -19.41 -0.77 -0.44
N ASN A 123 -20.55 -0.08 -0.56
CA ASN A 123 -21.78 -0.67 -1.10
C ASN A 123 -21.71 -0.93 -2.61
N SER A 124 -21.07 -0.02 -3.36
CA SER A 124 -20.95 -0.09 -4.81
C SER A 124 -19.92 -1.14 -5.23
N ARG A 125 -18.68 -1.06 -4.72
CA ARG A 125 -17.59 -1.96 -5.12
C ARG A 125 -17.63 -3.31 -4.43
N ARG A 126 -18.28 -3.41 -3.26
CA ARG A 126 -18.40 -4.63 -2.44
C ARG A 126 -17.05 -5.33 -2.28
N PRO A 127 -16.01 -4.63 -1.77
CA PRO A 127 -14.69 -5.23 -1.61
C PRO A 127 -14.80 -6.47 -0.71
N ARG A 128 -13.91 -7.43 -0.94
CA ARG A 128 -13.85 -8.64 -0.14
C ARG A 128 -13.32 -8.38 1.26
N GLY A 129 -12.59 -7.29 1.46
CA GLY A 129 -12.13 -6.78 2.75
C GLY A 129 -11.74 -5.31 2.67
N ALA A 130 -11.95 -4.58 3.76
CA ALA A 130 -11.43 -3.24 3.96
C ALA A 130 -10.75 -3.19 5.33
N ALA A 131 -9.55 -2.64 5.40
CA ALA A 131 -8.82 -2.45 6.64
C ALA A 131 -8.48 -0.99 6.82
N VAL A 132 -8.84 -0.41 7.97
CA VAL A 132 -8.41 0.93 8.35
C VAL A 132 -7.09 0.82 9.11
N ARG A 133 -6.13 1.64 8.69
CA ARG A 133 -4.85 1.88 9.33
C ARG A 133 -4.91 3.29 9.87
N LYS A 134 -5.12 3.41 11.18
CA LYS A 134 -5.31 4.72 11.83
C LYS A 134 -4.00 5.49 11.83
N LEU A 135 -4.06 6.78 11.49
CA LEU A 135 -2.89 7.63 11.54
C LEU A 135 -2.60 8.02 12.99
N ASN A 136 -1.45 7.56 13.48
CA ASN A 136 -0.97 7.88 14.81
C ASN A 136 0.05 9.00 14.73
N LEU A 137 -0.35 10.18 15.20
CA LEU A 137 0.48 11.38 15.19
C LEU A 137 1.31 11.42 16.46
N GLY A 138 2.62 11.65 16.32
CA GLY A 138 3.48 11.91 17.47
C GLY A 138 3.04 13.16 18.25
N GLU A 139 3.37 13.23 19.54
CA GLU A 139 3.12 14.42 20.36
C GLU A 139 3.64 15.69 19.67
N GLY A 140 2.80 16.74 19.63
CA GLY A 140 3.11 18.02 18.98
C GLY A 140 2.94 18.05 17.45
N THR A 141 2.56 16.93 16.81
CA THR A 141 2.27 16.90 15.38
C THR A 141 0.80 17.23 15.14
N GLN A 142 0.52 18.21 14.28
CA GLN A 142 -0.85 18.60 13.95
C GLN A 142 -1.53 17.57 13.04
N PRO A 143 -2.83 17.30 13.24
CA PRO A 143 -3.57 16.43 12.36
C PRO A 143 -3.76 17.04 10.97
N PRO A 144 -3.92 16.20 9.92
CA PRO A 144 -4.22 16.67 8.58
C PRO A 144 -5.45 17.58 8.56
N SER A 145 -5.28 18.79 8.03
CA SER A 145 -6.36 19.75 7.85
C SER A 145 -7.18 19.41 6.61
N THR A 146 -8.51 19.49 6.74
CA THR A 146 -9.42 19.30 5.61
C THR A 146 -9.20 20.33 4.49
N ASP A 147 -8.76 21.55 4.81
CA ASP A 147 -8.50 22.59 3.82
C ASP A 147 -7.28 22.27 2.95
N ILE A 148 -6.20 21.81 3.59
CA ILE A 148 -5.00 21.37 2.87
C ILE A 148 -5.32 20.11 2.05
N ALA A 149 -6.15 19.20 2.58
CA ALA A 149 -6.62 18.04 1.82
C ALA A 149 -7.41 18.45 0.57
N ASN A 150 -8.26 19.47 0.66
CA ASN A 150 -9.00 20.00 -0.49
C ASN A 150 -8.06 20.57 -1.57
N ILE A 151 -7.09 21.38 -1.16
CA ILE A 151 -6.09 21.94 -2.08
C ILE A 151 -5.30 20.81 -2.75
N PHE A 152 -4.86 19.82 -1.97
CA PHE A 152 -4.16 18.65 -2.47
C PHE A 152 -4.99 17.90 -3.53
N MET A 153 -6.28 17.65 -3.27
CA MET A 153 -7.15 16.97 -4.24
C MET A 153 -7.26 17.74 -5.55
N VAL A 154 -7.46 19.06 -5.49
CA VAL A 154 -7.53 19.93 -6.68
C VAL A 154 -6.24 19.83 -7.50
N GLU A 155 -5.07 19.78 -6.86
CA GLU A 155 -3.79 19.65 -7.56
C GLU A 155 -3.59 18.26 -8.15
N VAL A 156 -3.89 17.20 -7.41
CA VAL A 156 -3.63 15.84 -7.89
C VAL A 156 -4.60 15.44 -9.00
N MET A 157 -5.83 15.95 -9.00
CA MET A 157 -6.81 15.73 -10.08
C MET A 157 -6.32 16.24 -11.46
N LYS A 158 -5.35 17.16 -11.51
CA LYS A 158 -4.75 17.63 -12.77
C LYS A 158 -3.83 16.58 -13.41
N ASN A 159 -3.35 15.61 -12.64
CA ASN A 159 -2.41 14.61 -13.11
C ASN A 159 -3.12 13.43 -13.78
N LYS A 160 -2.54 12.94 -14.87
CA LYS A 160 -3.07 11.75 -15.55
C LYS A 160 -2.72 10.49 -14.74
N PRO A 161 -3.70 9.59 -14.47
CA PRO A 161 -3.44 8.35 -13.77
C PRO A 161 -2.57 7.41 -14.62
N GLN A 162 -1.66 6.70 -13.93
CA GLN A 162 -0.73 5.71 -14.47
C GLN A 162 -0.76 4.44 -13.61
N PRO A 163 -1.91 3.73 -13.55
CA PRO A 163 -2.12 2.60 -12.63
C PRO A 163 -1.10 1.48 -12.83
N TRP A 164 -0.69 1.22 -14.08
CA TRP A 164 0.29 0.18 -14.40
C TRP A 164 1.69 0.42 -13.84
N TYR A 165 2.00 1.66 -13.45
CA TYR A 165 3.28 1.98 -12.82
C TYR A 165 3.46 1.26 -11.47
N LEU A 166 2.36 0.80 -10.84
CA LEU A 166 2.39 -0.07 -9.66
C LEU A 166 3.41 -1.21 -9.78
N PHE A 167 3.48 -1.87 -10.95
CA PHE A 167 4.38 -3.00 -11.14
C PHE A 167 5.84 -2.58 -11.13
N SER A 168 6.17 -1.44 -11.77
CA SER A 168 7.52 -0.87 -11.70
C SER A 168 7.85 -0.42 -10.27
N ALA A 169 6.90 0.23 -9.59
CA ALA A 169 7.02 0.66 -8.19
C ALA A 169 7.28 -0.53 -7.24
N SER A 170 6.68 -1.68 -7.51
CA SER A 170 6.87 -2.90 -6.71
C SER A 170 8.24 -3.56 -6.89
N MET A 171 8.91 -3.30 -8.01
CA MET A 171 10.24 -3.81 -8.29
C MET A 171 11.28 -2.92 -7.62
N ARG A 172 11.41 -3.06 -6.30
CA ARG A 172 12.51 -2.49 -5.51
C ARG A 172 13.60 -3.55 -5.38
N ASN A 173 14.78 -3.28 -5.92
CA ASN A 173 15.90 -4.22 -5.91
C ASN A 173 17.18 -3.56 -5.39
N GLY A 174 18.12 -4.37 -4.92
CA GLY A 174 19.47 -3.92 -4.61
C GLY A 174 19.52 -2.82 -3.53
N PRO A 175 20.27 -1.71 -3.77
CA PRO A 175 20.45 -0.63 -2.80
C PRO A 175 19.15 0.03 -2.35
N GLU A 176 18.17 0.19 -3.25
CA GLU A 176 16.90 0.85 -2.93
C GLU A 176 16.08 0.05 -1.93
N HIS A 177 15.99 -1.27 -2.12
CA HIS A 177 15.26 -2.14 -1.19
C HIS A 177 15.91 -2.12 0.20
N LYS A 178 17.24 -2.20 0.25
CA LYS A 178 18.01 -2.10 1.51
C LYS A 178 17.76 -0.76 2.20
N TYR A 179 17.78 0.34 1.45
CA TYR A 179 17.48 1.67 1.98
C TYR A 179 16.07 1.75 2.56
N TYR A 180 15.07 1.24 1.84
CA TYR A 180 13.68 1.21 2.28
C TYR A 180 13.53 0.45 3.61
N GLU A 181 14.03 -0.79 3.67
CA GLU A 181 13.96 -1.61 4.88
C GLU A 181 14.70 -0.98 6.07
N PHE A 182 15.83 -0.34 5.79
CA PHE A 182 16.60 0.39 6.79
C PHE A 182 15.80 1.58 7.36
N CYS A 183 15.14 2.36 6.51
CA CYS A 183 14.30 3.47 6.93
C CYS A 183 13.08 3.00 7.74
N VAL A 184 12.44 1.89 7.35
CA VAL A 184 11.38 1.26 8.15
C VAL A 184 11.89 0.87 9.54
N SER A 185 13.08 0.25 9.61
CA SER A 185 13.71 -0.14 10.88
C SER A 185 14.05 1.06 11.75
N MET A 186 14.48 2.16 11.13
CA MET A 186 14.77 3.42 11.81
C MET A 186 13.50 4.05 12.39
N ASN A 187 12.37 4.02 11.67
CA ASN A 187 11.09 4.47 12.19
C ASN A 187 10.65 3.62 13.40
N LYS A 188 10.78 2.29 13.34
CA LYS A 188 10.51 1.41 14.49
C LYS A 188 11.37 1.76 15.70
N GLN A 189 12.64 2.08 15.49
CA GLN A 189 13.54 2.52 16.55
C GLN A 189 13.09 3.85 17.18
N ARG A 190 12.63 4.81 16.37
CA ARG A 190 12.05 6.09 16.87
C ARG A 190 10.79 5.85 17.71
N CYS A 191 9.87 5.02 17.23
CA CYS A 191 8.67 4.64 17.97
C CYS A 191 9.03 3.95 19.30
N LYS A 192 10.01 3.03 19.28
CA LYS A 192 10.51 2.35 20.48
C LYS A 192 11.06 3.33 21.52
N ILE A 193 11.88 4.29 21.11
CA ILE A 193 12.42 5.32 22.03
C ILE A 193 11.28 6.09 22.67
N ARG A 194 10.28 6.53 21.90
CA ARG A 194 9.09 7.22 22.42
C ARG A 194 8.37 6.37 23.46
N ASP A 195 8.10 5.11 23.15
CA ASP A 195 7.39 4.21 24.06
C ASP A 195 8.19 3.95 25.35
N MET A 196 9.53 3.88 25.27
CA MET A 196 10.40 3.77 26.44
C MET A 196 10.35 5.03 27.32
N THR A 197 10.33 6.21 26.69
CA THR A 197 10.19 7.50 27.38
C THR A 197 8.85 7.59 28.10
N HIS A 198 7.74 7.24 27.43
CA HIS A 198 6.40 7.26 28.01
C HIS A 198 6.24 6.25 29.16
N ARG A 199 6.93 5.11 29.08
CA ARG A 199 6.95 4.09 30.16
C ARG A 199 7.96 4.39 31.28
N SER A 200 8.62 5.56 31.24
CA SER A 200 9.61 5.99 32.23
C SER A 200 10.71 4.94 32.48
N GLN A 201 11.20 4.32 31.41
CA GLN A 201 12.34 3.40 31.52
C GLN A 201 13.62 4.15 31.97
N SER A 202 14.65 3.39 32.36
CA SER A 202 15.89 4.00 32.85
C SER A 202 16.50 4.94 31.82
N GLN A 203 16.97 6.11 32.28
CA GLN A 203 17.57 7.13 31.42
C GLN A 203 18.75 6.58 30.61
N GLN A 204 19.54 5.67 31.20
CA GLN A 204 20.64 5.01 30.51
C GLN A 204 20.16 4.14 29.35
N ALA A 205 19.06 3.40 29.52
CA ALA A 205 18.50 2.58 28.45
C ALA A 205 18.00 3.46 27.29
N ILE A 206 17.34 4.58 27.59
CA ILE A 206 16.88 5.55 26.59
C ILE A 206 18.08 6.15 25.85
N LYS A 207 19.11 6.60 26.58
CA LYS A 207 20.33 7.18 25.99
C LYS A 207 21.02 6.20 25.03
N ASN A 208 21.19 4.95 25.41
CA ASN A 208 21.76 3.92 24.53
C ASN A 208 20.94 3.73 23.24
N GLN A 209 19.60 3.83 23.32
CA GLN A 209 18.76 3.73 22.12
C GLN A 209 18.85 4.99 21.23
N VAL A 210 19.02 6.17 21.82
CA VAL A 210 19.22 7.44 21.10
C VAL A 210 20.56 7.44 20.36
N GLU A 211 21.64 6.97 20.99
CA GLU A 211 22.94 6.82 20.34
C GLU A 211 22.87 5.87 19.15
N ARG A 212 22.20 4.71 19.32
CA ARG A 212 21.92 3.79 18.21
C ARG A 212 21.12 4.44 17.08
N LEU A 213 20.12 5.26 17.41
CA LEU A 213 19.34 5.98 16.38
C LEU A 213 20.23 6.96 15.61
N HIS A 214 21.16 7.64 16.29
CA HIS A 214 22.10 8.55 15.64
C HIS A 214 23.03 7.81 14.66
N GLU A 215 23.58 6.65 15.05
CA GLU A 215 24.35 5.80 14.14
C GLU A 215 23.53 5.36 12.92
N MET A 216 22.23 5.06 13.13
CA MET A 216 21.33 4.72 12.04
C MET A 216 21.13 5.90 11.09
N GLU A 217 21.03 7.14 11.59
CA GLU A 217 20.88 8.32 10.74
C GLU A 217 22.10 8.54 9.82
N VAL A 218 23.32 8.36 10.35
CA VAL A 218 24.54 8.41 9.54
C VAL A 218 24.55 7.32 8.47
N MET A 219 24.16 6.10 8.83
CA MET A 219 24.10 4.97 7.89
C MET A 219 23.00 5.18 6.82
N ARG A 220 21.86 5.75 7.19
CA ARG A 220 20.79 6.12 6.24
C ARG A 220 21.34 7.06 5.18
N ASP A 221 22.08 8.09 5.58
CA ASP A 221 22.61 9.09 4.67
C ASP A 221 23.65 8.49 3.73
N TYR A 222 24.50 7.58 4.25
CA TYR A 222 25.41 6.79 3.42
C TYR A 222 24.66 5.93 2.40
N LEU A 223 23.65 5.17 2.82
CA LEU A 223 22.85 4.33 1.92
C LEU A 223 22.12 5.17 0.86
N ALA A 224 21.65 6.36 1.21
CA ALA A 224 20.97 7.27 0.28
C ALA A 224 21.85 7.69 -0.90
N THR A 225 23.18 7.73 -0.75
CA THR A 225 24.12 8.06 -1.86
C THR A 225 24.12 7.00 -2.96
N SER A 226 23.72 5.78 -2.64
CA SER A 226 23.75 4.63 -3.55
C SER A 226 22.39 4.37 -4.21
N VAL A 227 21.37 5.18 -3.94
CA VAL A 227 20.03 5.03 -4.51
C VAL A 227 19.79 6.10 -5.56
N GLU A 228 19.40 5.66 -6.75
CA GLU A 228 19.03 6.55 -7.84
C GLU A 228 17.76 7.33 -7.50
N ARG A 229 17.77 8.64 -7.74
CA ARG A 229 16.63 9.51 -7.43
C ARG A 229 15.74 9.62 -8.66
N ASP A 230 14.52 9.11 -8.56
CA ASP A 230 13.49 9.38 -9.55
C ASP A 230 12.83 10.74 -9.25
N THR A 231 12.76 11.58 -10.27
CA THR A 231 12.16 12.92 -10.19
C THR A 231 10.76 12.98 -10.78
N LYS A 232 10.31 11.90 -11.43
CA LYS A 232 9.00 11.87 -12.09
C LYS A 232 7.94 11.37 -11.12
N PHE A 233 6.88 12.15 -10.99
CA PHE A 233 5.69 11.72 -10.26
C PHE A 233 4.78 10.89 -11.19
N HIS A 234 4.55 9.66 -10.79
CA HIS A 234 3.59 8.75 -11.41
C HIS A 234 2.41 8.57 -10.46
N LEU A 235 1.23 8.99 -10.91
CA LEU A 235 -0.01 8.92 -10.13
C LEU A 235 -0.67 7.54 -10.25
N PHE A 236 -0.80 6.86 -9.12
CA PHE A 236 -1.62 5.69 -8.88
C PHE A 236 -1.95 5.61 -7.39
N ASN A 237 -2.74 4.62 -7.00
CA ASN A 237 -3.41 4.53 -5.69
C ASN A 237 -2.42 4.64 -4.52
N GLY A 238 -1.30 3.91 -4.56
CA GLY A 238 -0.26 3.98 -3.54
C GLY A 238 0.45 5.34 -3.50
N SER A 239 0.83 5.87 -4.66
CA SER A 239 1.47 7.18 -4.74
C SER A 239 0.58 8.36 -4.34
N LEU A 240 -0.73 8.24 -4.52
CA LEU A 240 -1.71 9.24 -4.10
C LEU A 240 -1.68 9.37 -2.58
N VAL A 241 -1.79 8.24 -1.88
CA VAL A 241 -1.75 8.21 -0.41
C VAL A 241 -0.37 8.64 0.10
N ALA A 242 0.71 8.16 -0.51
CA ALA A 242 2.06 8.57 -0.12
C ALA A 242 2.29 10.07 -0.32
N SER A 243 1.81 10.64 -1.43
CA SER A 243 1.93 12.07 -1.72
C SER A 243 1.10 12.92 -0.75
N PHE A 244 -0.09 12.43 -0.36
CA PHE A 244 -0.89 13.05 0.69
C PHE A 244 -0.13 13.09 2.01
N LEU A 245 0.41 11.96 2.48
CA LEU A 245 1.18 11.89 3.73
C LEU A 245 2.46 12.75 3.65
N ALA A 246 3.14 12.78 2.50
CA ALA A 246 4.31 13.62 2.26
C ALA A 246 3.96 15.12 2.14
N THR A 247 2.69 15.47 1.90
CA THR A 247 2.22 16.87 1.93
C THR A 247 2.29 17.43 3.34
N TYR A 248 2.00 16.59 4.34
CA TYR A 248 2.12 16.93 5.77
C TYR A 248 3.49 16.60 6.37
N GLY A 249 4.46 16.20 5.53
CA GLY A 249 5.81 15.89 5.98
C GLY A 249 5.93 14.58 6.77
N PHE A 250 4.92 13.70 6.73
CA PHE A 250 4.94 12.39 7.42
C PHE A 250 5.75 11.34 6.66
N LEU A 251 5.93 11.52 5.36
CA LEU A 251 6.82 10.72 4.51
C LEU A 251 7.83 11.65 3.84
N ASP A 252 9.00 11.12 3.54
CA ASP A 252 9.97 11.82 2.69
C ASP A 252 9.41 11.94 1.26
N ARG A 253 9.73 13.05 0.59
CA ARG A 253 9.40 13.26 -0.83
C ARG A 253 10.50 12.78 -1.75
N VAL A 254 11.73 12.65 -1.24
CA VAL A 254 12.93 12.41 -2.04
C VAL A 254 13.24 10.92 -2.09
N LEU A 255 13.32 10.26 -0.92
CA LEU A 255 13.72 8.86 -0.87
C LEU A 255 13.04 8.12 0.30
N PRO A 256 12.17 7.13 0.03
CA PRO A 256 11.61 6.76 -1.28
C PRO A 256 10.71 7.88 -1.81
N PRO A 257 10.71 8.18 -3.12
CA PRO A 257 9.73 9.12 -3.64
C PRO A 257 8.32 8.53 -3.56
N PRO A 258 7.26 9.36 -3.44
CA PRO A 258 5.88 8.90 -3.27
C PRO A 258 5.43 7.87 -4.32
N SER A 259 5.94 7.96 -5.55
CA SER A 259 5.61 7.02 -6.64
C SER A 259 6.16 5.59 -6.45
N ARG A 260 6.99 5.34 -5.44
CA ARG A 260 7.46 3.97 -5.15
C ARG A 260 6.54 3.21 -4.22
N TYR A 261 5.65 3.86 -3.48
CA TYR A 261 4.78 3.19 -2.50
C TYR A 261 3.64 2.42 -3.16
N VAL A 262 3.43 1.18 -2.74
CA VAL A 262 2.38 0.28 -3.23
C VAL A 262 1.35 0.02 -2.12
N PRO A 263 0.10 -0.40 -2.44
CA PRO A 263 -0.95 -0.65 -1.44
C PRO A 263 -0.53 -1.53 -0.26
N GLN A 264 0.38 -2.46 -0.51
CA GLN A 264 0.89 -3.39 0.51
C GLN A 264 1.77 -2.74 1.56
N ASP A 265 2.48 -1.67 1.21
CA ASP A 265 3.30 -0.94 2.18
C ASP A 265 2.40 -0.33 3.25
N PHE A 266 1.23 0.18 2.87
CA PHE A 266 0.25 0.75 3.79
C PHE A 266 -0.41 -0.30 4.69
N ALA A 267 -0.54 -1.54 4.21
CA ALA A 267 -0.98 -2.67 5.04
C ALA A 267 0.09 -3.14 6.05
N ARG A 268 1.33 -2.68 5.87
CA ARG A 268 2.51 -3.03 6.67
C ARG A 268 3.17 -1.76 7.21
N ASP A 269 4.37 -1.89 7.75
CA ASP A 269 5.13 -0.76 8.24
C ASP A 269 5.74 0.06 7.10
N MET A 270 5.73 1.37 7.25
CA MET A 270 6.28 2.33 6.29
C MET A 270 7.36 3.20 6.93
N PRO A 271 8.31 3.74 6.14
CA PRO A 271 9.35 4.63 6.63
C PRO A 271 8.80 6.03 6.91
N PHE A 272 7.97 6.18 7.95
CA PHE A 272 7.50 7.47 8.41
C PHE A 272 8.63 8.32 8.97
N THR A 273 8.51 9.63 8.77
CA THR A 273 9.36 10.63 9.44
C THR A 273 8.93 10.79 10.90
N GLY A 274 9.89 11.14 11.77
CA GLY A 274 9.61 11.33 13.20
C GLY A 274 9.05 10.08 13.88
N THR A 275 8.01 10.28 14.69
CA THR A 275 7.31 9.25 15.48
C THR A 275 5.91 8.93 14.95
N THR A 276 5.55 9.48 13.78
CA THR A 276 4.29 9.17 13.11
C THR A 276 4.29 7.71 12.66
N SER A 277 3.13 7.06 12.74
CA SER A 277 2.96 5.69 12.29
C SER A 277 1.53 5.43 11.83
N LEU A 278 1.31 4.25 11.26
CA LEU A 278 -0.02 3.68 11.06
C LEU A 278 -0.24 2.56 12.07
N ASP A 279 -1.31 2.65 12.85
CA ASP A 279 -1.72 1.61 13.79
C ASP A 279 -2.09 0.31 13.05
N GLU A 280 -2.03 -0.82 13.74
CA GLU A 280 -2.36 -2.14 13.18
C GLU A 280 -3.66 -2.14 12.35
N PRO A 281 -3.68 -2.84 11.20
CA PRO A 281 -4.84 -2.86 10.31
C PRO A 281 -6.06 -3.44 11.03
N VAL A 282 -7.11 -2.64 11.20
CA VAL A 282 -8.41 -3.08 11.71
C VAL A 282 -9.31 -3.38 10.52
N VAL A 283 -9.59 -4.66 10.29
CA VAL A 283 -10.51 -5.09 9.23
C VAL A 283 -11.94 -4.79 9.66
N PHE A 284 -12.68 -4.10 8.82
CA PHE A 284 -14.06 -3.74 9.08
C PHE A 284 -14.94 -4.05 7.87
N PHE A 285 -16.18 -4.44 8.16
CA PHE A 285 -17.25 -4.48 7.18
C PHE A 285 -18.41 -3.67 7.66
N LYS A 286 -19.25 -3.25 6.72
CA LYS A 286 -20.57 -2.71 7.03
C LYS A 286 -21.34 -3.76 7.84
N THR A 287 -21.67 -3.43 9.09
CA THR A 287 -22.82 -4.00 9.80
C THR A 287 -24.10 -3.45 9.21
#